data_AF-A0A7R8UFA2-F1
#
_entry.id   AF-A0A7R8UFA2-F1
#
_cell.length_a   1.000
_cell.length_b   1.000
_cell.length_c   1.000
_cell.angle_alpha   90.00
_cell.angle_beta   90.00
_cell.angle_gamma   90.00
#
_symmetry.space_group_name_H-M   'P 1'
#
loop_
_entity.id
_entity.type
_entity.pdbx_description
1 polymer ?
#
loop_
_entity_poly.entity_id
_entity_poly.type
_entity_poly.pdbx_seq_one_letter_code
_entity_poly.pdbx_strand_id
1 'polypeptide(L)'
;MLFVLCDSAGYAYQFDIYNGAGDNVILDGAPDLGATSNEVVRLSKSILNFAHHIVYFDNVYISLPLLVYLRARGIYGLGTFRPNRVPHCKLPTEKETKGEERLMVLILPMFREEIAGALVSYKDKGAVDRPPTQPSTSAGTEAGFTGAVASKAKHPVQDIRLDLHDHFGIWLPKTAGKWSCIFCKMSKTQYYYEKLSLHLCNPTAKNCFYDYHHRDQ
;
A
#
# COMPACT_ATOMS: atom_id res chain seq x y z
N MET A 1 10.12 -7.33 -1.73
CA MET A 1 9.15 -6.99 -2.81
C MET A 1 8.41 -5.73 -2.40
N LEU A 2 8.03 -4.85 -3.33
CA LEU A 2 7.35 -3.58 -3.01
C LEU A 2 5.94 -3.61 -3.59
N PHE A 3 4.93 -3.32 -2.78
CA PHE A 3 3.57 -3.13 -3.23
C PHE A 3 3.24 -1.65 -3.23
N VAL A 4 2.62 -1.15 -4.30
CA VAL A 4 2.33 0.28 -4.47
C VAL A 4 0.91 0.45 -4.98
N LEU A 5 0.16 1.36 -4.36
CA LEU A 5 -1.06 1.94 -4.91
C LEU A 5 -0.68 3.21 -5.66
N CYS A 6 -0.94 3.24 -6.97
CA CYS A 6 -0.71 4.39 -7.82
C CYS A 6 -1.91 4.71 -8.71
N ASP A 7 -1.94 5.92 -9.26
CA ASP A 7 -2.87 6.27 -10.33
C ASP A 7 -2.28 5.98 -11.72
N SER A 8 -3.09 6.22 -12.74
CA SER A 8 -2.70 6.11 -14.14
C SER A 8 -1.65 7.14 -14.58
N ALA A 9 -1.40 8.20 -13.81
CA ALA A 9 -0.34 9.17 -14.08
C ALA A 9 1.00 8.77 -13.44
N GLY A 10 1.01 7.70 -12.63
CA GLY A 10 2.19 7.19 -11.95
C GLY A 10 2.43 7.81 -10.57
N TYR A 11 1.48 8.56 -10.02
CA TYR A 11 1.59 9.08 -8.65
C TYR A 11 1.36 7.96 -7.65
N ALA A 12 2.30 7.76 -6.73
CA ALA A 12 2.20 6.75 -5.67
C ALA A 12 1.51 7.35 -4.44
N TYR A 13 0.36 6.80 -4.07
CA TYR A 13 -0.41 7.24 -2.90
C TYR A 13 -0.02 6.50 -1.64
N GLN A 14 0.29 5.21 -1.77
CA GLN A 14 0.62 4.36 -0.63
C GLN A 14 1.48 3.16 -1.08
N PHE A 15 2.38 2.70 -0.22
CA PHE A 15 3.19 1.52 -0.49
C PHE A 15 3.41 0.69 0.78
N ASP A 16 3.61 -0.60 0.59
CA ASP A 16 3.93 -1.59 1.63
C ASP A 16 5.17 -2.38 1.19
N ILE A 17 6.13 -2.58 2.10
CA ILE A 17 7.34 -3.37 1.85
C ILE A 17 7.11 -4.81 2.31
N TYR A 18 7.31 -5.77 1.41
CA TYR A 18 7.25 -7.20 1.70
C TYR A 18 8.56 -7.69 2.33
N ASN A 19 8.46 -8.17 3.58
CA ASN A 19 9.61 -8.59 4.40
C ASN A 19 9.88 -10.11 4.40
N GLY A 20 9.35 -10.89 3.44
CA GLY A 20 9.69 -12.31 3.28
C GLY A 20 8.85 -13.27 4.13
N ALA A 21 8.64 -12.93 5.41
CA ALA A 21 7.68 -13.58 6.30
C ALA A 21 6.54 -12.60 6.57
N GLY A 22 5.53 -12.61 5.72
CA GLY A 22 4.38 -11.73 5.86
C GLY A 22 3.46 -12.24 6.96
N ASP A 23 3.53 -11.63 8.14
CA ASP A 23 2.42 -11.75 9.08
C ASP A 23 1.15 -11.23 8.38
N ASN A 24 0.05 -11.97 8.51
CA ASN A 24 -1.23 -11.55 7.97
C ASN A 24 -1.75 -10.33 8.77
N VAL A 25 -1.26 -9.14 8.46
CA VAL A 25 -1.63 -7.92 9.17
C VAL A 25 -3.04 -7.51 8.75
N ILE A 26 -3.99 -7.78 9.64
CA ILE A 26 -5.39 -7.39 9.54
C ILE A 26 -5.54 -6.00 10.17
N LEU A 27 -6.35 -5.15 9.55
CA LEU A 27 -6.64 -3.84 10.10
C LEU A 27 -7.72 -3.91 11.17
N ASP A 28 -7.66 -3.02 12.15
CA ASP A 28 -8.70 -2.89 13.17
C ASP A 28 -10.07 -2.69 12.52
N GLY A 29 -11.01 -3.59 12.85
CA GLY A 29 -12.37 -3.59 12.32
C GLY A 29 -12.54 -4.16 10.91
N ALA A 30 -11.46 -4.55 10.22
CA ALA A 30 -11.55 -5.25 8.94
C ALA A 30 -11.63 -6.78 9.14
N PRO A 31 -12.39 -7.50 8.29
CA PRO A 31 -12.37 -8.96 8.28
C PRO A 31 -11.03 -9.49 7.76
N ASP A 32 -10.67 -10.71 8.16
CA ASP A 32 -9.57 -11.43 7.52
C ASP A 32 -10.00 -11.97 6.16
N LEU A 33 -9.41 -11.43 5.09
CA LEU A 33 -9.68 -11.84 3.70
C LEU A 33 -8.52 -12.69 3.11
N GLY A 34 -7.54 -13.06 3.94
CA GLY A 34 -6.30 -13.71 3.56
C GLY A 34 -5.16 -12.72 3.26
N ALA A 35 -3.91 -13.16 3.49
CA ALA A 35 -2.70 -12.30 3.47
C ALA A 35 -2.63 -11.31 2.31
N THR A 36 -2.79 -11.80 1.07
CA THR A 36 -2.70 -10.95 -0.12
C THR A 36 -3.87 -9.98 -0.25
N SER A 37 -5.08 -10.38 0.15
CA SER A 37 -6.23 -9.47 0.12
C SER A 37 -6.13 -8.44 1.24
N ASN A 38 -5.60 -8.81 2.40
CA ASN A 38 -5.37 -7.88 3.51
C ASN A 38 -4.28 -6.86 3.16
N GLU A 39 -3.24 -7.23 2.42
CA GLU A 39 -2.30 -6.27 1.80
C GLU A 39 -3.03 -5.20 0.97
N VAL A 40 -3.93 -5.62 0.08
CA VAL A 40 -4.74 -4.68 -0.72
C VAL A 40 -5.63 -3.80 0.17
N VAL A 41 -6.26 -4.37 1.20
CA VAL A 41 -7.07 -3.60 2.13
C VAL A 41 -6.23 -2.52 2.81
N ARG A 42 -4.99 -2.84 3.23
CA ARG A 42 -4.07 -1.85 3.82
C ARG A 42 -3.72 -0.73 2.85
N LEU A 43 -3.35 -1.07 1.62
CA LEU A 43 -3.02 -0.09 0.59
C LEU A 43 -4.21 0.81 0.24
N SER A 44 -5.43 0.26 0.23
CA SER A 44 -6.66 0.99 -0.10
C SER A 44 -7.18 1.90 1.03
N LYS A 45 -6.47 2.05 2.14
CA LYS A 45 -6.88 2.93 3.26
C LYS A 45 -7.01 4.40 2.85
N SER A 46 -6.08 4.87 2.02
CA SER A 46 -6.06 6.25 1.52
C SER A 46 -7.14 6.54 0.48
N ILE A 47 -7.81 5.51 -0.05
CA ILE A 47 -8.89 5.67 -1.02
C ILE A 47 -10.16 6.12 -0.30
N LEU A 48 -10.71 7.24 -0.76
CA LEU A 48 -11.96 7.78 -0.23
C LEU A 48 -13.13 6.82 -0.50
N ASN A 49 -13.90 6.56 0.55
CA ASN A 49 -15.09 5.72 0.45
C ASN A 49 -16.17 6.44 -0.35
N PHE A 50 -16.92 5.70 -1.15
CA PHE A 50 -18.05 6.19 -1.97
C PHE A 50 -17.70 7.33 -2.95
N ALA A 51 -16.43 7.49 -3.30
CA ALA A 51 -15.95 8.43 -4.31
C ALA A 51 -15.86 7.83 -5.73
N HIS A 52 -16.46 6.64 -5.94
CA HIS A 52 -16.50 5.93 -7.21
C HIS A 52 -15.12 5.61 -7.85
N HIS A 53 -14.09 5.43 -7.02
CA HIS A 53 -12.79 4.98 -7.50
C HIS A 53 -12.83 3.54 -8.02
N ILE A 54 -12.06 3.27 -9.07
CA ILE A 54 -11.84 1.93 -9.61
C ILE A 54 -10.38 1.54 -9.33
N VAL A 55 -10.17 0.45 -8.62
CA VAL A 55 -8.85 -0.11 -8.34
C VAL A 55 -8.60 -1.29 -9.27
N TYR A 56 -7.46 -1.27 -9.95
CA TYR A 56 -7.04 -2.33 -10.86
C TYR A 56 -6.08 -3.28 -10.14
N PHE A 57 -6.32 -4.59 -10.29
CA PHE A 57 -5.56 -5.65 -9.64
C PHE A 57 -4.94 -6.58 -10.66
N ASP A 58 -3.70 -6.99 -10.40
CA ASP A 58 -3.16 -8.20 -11.01
C ASP A 58 -3.79 -9.45 -10.36
N ASN A 59 -3.75 -10.56 -11.08
CA ASN A 59 -4.49 -11.78 -10.82
C ASN A 59 -4.26 -12.37 -9.43
N VAL A 60 -3.05 -12.26 -8.89
CA VAL A 60 -2.73 -12.80 -7.55
C VAL A 60 -3.34 -11.99 -6.41
N TYR A 61 -3.66 -10.71 -6.65
CA TYR A 61 -4.17 -9.78 -5.64
C TYR A 61 -5.70 -9.66 -5.64
N ILE A 62 -6.40 -10.28 -6.58
CA ILE A 62 -7.86 -10.24 -6.65
C ILE A 62 -8.49 -11.50 -6.01
N SER A 63 -9.60 -11.29 -5.29
CA SER A 63 -10.44 -12.35 -4.72
C SER A 63 -11.90 -11.86 -4.60
N LEU A 64 -12.88 -12.76 -4.63
CA LEU A 64 -14.28 -12.37 -4.45
C LEU A 64 -14.56 -11.68 -3.10
N PRO A 65 -14.04 -12.18 -1.94
CA PRO A 65 -14.25 -11.53 -0.65
C PRO A 65 -13.71 -10.09 -0.61
N LEU A 66 -12.55 -9.87 -1.25
CA LEU A 66 -11.97 -8.55 -1.40
C LEU A 66 -12.87 -7.61 -2.21
N LEU A 67 -13.43 -8.08 -3.33
CA LEU A 67 -14.34 -7.26 -4.13
C LEU A 67 -15.62 -6.89 -3.38
N VAL A 68 -16.19 -7.82 -2.60
CA VAL A 68 -17.36 -7.56 -1.76
C VAL A 68 -17.02 -6.51 -0.70
N TYR A 69 -15.88 -6.65 -0.03
CA TYR A 69 -15.41 -5.70 0.98
C TYR A 69 -15.19 -4.29 0.42
N LEU A 70 -14.50 -4.17 -0.72
CA LEU A 70 -14.28 -2.88 -1.38
C LEU A 70 -15.58 -2.27 -1.87
N ARG A 71 -16.51 -3.08 -2.38
CA ARG A 71 -17.82 -2.61 -2.82
C ARG A 71 -18.65 -2.03 -1.68
N ALA A 72 -18.59 -2.62 -0.48
CA ALA A 72 -19.24 -2.08 0.71
C ALA A 72 -18.68 -0.69 1.11
N ARG A 73 -17.42 -0.41 0.76
CA ARG A 73 -16.79 0.92 0.90
C ARG A 73 -17.04 1.87 -0.29
N GLY A 74 -17.82 1.44 -1.29
CA GLY A 74 -18.06 2.22 -2.51
C GLY A 74 -16.85 2.30 -3.45
N ILE A 75 -15.90 1.38 -3.31
CA ILE A 75 -14.72 1.25 -4.17
C ILE A 75 -14.97 0.09 -5.14
N TYR A 76 -14.80 0.34 -6.43
CA TYR A 76 -14.94 -0.68 -7.46
C TYR A 76 -13.59 -1.37 -7.69
N GLY A 77 -13.62 -2.69 -7.93
CA GLY A 77 -12.42 -3.46 -8.24
C GLY A 77 -12.50 -4.06 -9.64
N LEU A 78 -11.40 -4.02 -10.37
CA LEU A 78 -11.25 -4.64 -11.68
C LEU A 78 -9.95 -5.42 -11.73
N GLY A 79 -9.96 -6.61 -12.33
CA GLY A 79 -8.76 -7.42 -12.49
C GLY A 79 -9.08 -8.73 -13.18
N THR A 80 -8.05 -9.57 -13.34
CA THR A 80 -8.19 -10.87 -14.01
C THR A 80 -8.31 -11.98 -12.97
N PHE A 81 -9.29 -12.87 -13.12
CA PHE A 81 -9.40 -14.05 -12.27
C PHE A 81 -8.78 -15.27 -12.94
N ARG A 82 -8.06 -16.11 -12.19
CA ARG A 82 -7.84 -17.50 -12.64
C ARG A 82 -9.15 -18.28 -12.47
N PRO A 83 -9.54 -19.11 -13.45
CA PRO A 83 -10.73 -19.96 -13.33
C PRO A 83 -10.77 -20.76 -12.03
N ASN A 84 -9.62 -21.29 -11.61
CA ASN A 84 -9.46 -22.08 -10.38
C ASN A 84 -9.68 -21.29 -9.07
N ARG A 85 -9.94 -19.99 -9.12
CA ARG A 85 -10.15 -19.12 -7.95
C ARG A 85 -11.58 -18.65 -7.79
N VAL A 86 -12.47 -19.01 -8.71
CA VAL A 86 -13.89 -18.71 -8.63
C VAL A 86 -14.62 -20.02 -8.31
N PRO A 87 -15.18 -20.17 -7.09
CA PRO A 87 -15.90 -21.37 -6.72
C PRO A 87 -17.05 -21.60 -7.71
N HIS A 88 -17.19 -22.85 -8.20
CA HIS A 88 -18.29 -23.24 -9.09
C HIS A 88 -18.35 -22.53 -10.45
N CYS A 89 -17.27 -21.86 -10.89
CA CYS A 89 -17.21 -21.26 -12.22
C CYS A 89 -16.58 -22.25 -13.22
N LYS A 90 -17.39 -22.80 -14.11
CA LYS A 90 -16.97 -23.63 -15.25
C LYS A 90 -16.71 -22.72 -16.44
N LEU A 91 -15.66 -21.91 -16.33
CA LEU A 91 -15.20 -21.14 -17.49
C LEU A 91 -14.82 -22.09 -18.63
N PRO A 92 -15.25 -21.82 -19.88
CA PRO A 92 -14.84 -22.60 -21.03
C PRO A 92 -13.30 -22.63 -21.10
N THR A 93 -12.73 -23.81 -21.27
CA THR A 93 -11.27 -23.95 -21.32
C THR A 93 -10.78 -23.51 -22.71
N GLU A 94 -9.55 -22.99 -22.85
CA GLU A 94 -8.99 -22.54 -24.15
C GLU A 94 -9.09 -23.57 -25.29
N LYS A 95 -9.21 -24.86 -24.95
CA LYS A 95 -9.41 -25.95 -25.93
C LYS A 95 -10.80 -25.93 -26.58
N GLU A 96 -11.78 -25.27 -25.97
CA GLU A 96 -13.17 -25.17 -26.42
C GLU A 96 -13.43 -23.90 -27.25
N THR A 97 -12.50 -22.93 -27.24
CA THR A 97 -12.68 -21.59 -27.84
C THR A 97 -12.07 -21.42 -29.23
N LYS A 98 -11.79 -22.51 -29.97
CA LYS A 98 -11.27 -22.41 -31.34
C LYS A 98 -12.31 -21.97 -32.38
N GLY A 99 -13.53 -21.64 -31.96
CA GLY A 99 -14.58 -21.09 -32.80
C GLY A 99 -15.07 -19.72 -32.32
N GLU A 100 -14.75 -18.71 -33.12
CA GLU A 100 -15.59 -17.56 -33.44
C GLU A 100 -15.82 -16.45 -32.41
N GLU A 101 -15.43 -15.25 -32.83
CA GLU A 101 -15.59 -13.91 -32.27
C GLU A 101 -17.02 -13.55 -31.83
N ARG A 102 -18.03 -14.39 -32.14
CA ARG A 102 -19.42 -14.29 -31.65
C ARG A 102 -19.62 -14.85 -30.23
N LEU A 103 -18.71 -15.69 -29.74
CA LEU A 103 -18.83 -16.31 -28.41
C LEU A 103 -18.55 -15.29 -27.30
N MET A 104 -17.66 -14.32 -27.51
CA MET A 104 -17.26 -13.34 -26.48
C MET A 104 -18.43 -12.48 -25.95
N VAL A 105 -19.42 -12.20 -26.81
CA VAL A 105 -20.63 -11.43 -26.43
C VAL A 105 -21.62 -12.28 -25.63
N LEU A 106 -21.68 -13.59 -25.86
CA LEU A 106 -22.53 -14.55 -25.11
C LEU A 106 -21.85 -15.06 -23.83
N ILE A 107 -20.52 -15.10 -23.79
CA ILE A 107 -19.74 -15.45 -22.60
C ILE A 107 -19.93 -14.39 -21.51
N LEU A 108 -20.05 -13.10 -21.84
CA LEU A 108 -20.25 -12.04 -20.82
C LEU A 108 -21.53 -12.21 -19.97
N PRO A 109 -22.73 -12.41 -20.53
CA PRO A 109 -23.93 -12.65 -19.73
C PRO A 109 -23.87 -14.00 -19.00
N MET A 110 -23.38 -15.08 -19.63
CA MET A 110 -23.20 -16.37 -18.96
C MET A 110 -22.19 -16.29 -17.81
N PHE A 111 -21.07 -15.59 -18.00
CA PHE A 111 -20.07 -15.34 -16.98
C PHE A 111 -20.61 -14.44 -15.87
N ARG A 112 -21.39 -13.41 -16.21
CA ARG A 112 -22.07 -12.57 -15.21
C ARG A 112 -23.06 -13.37 -14.40
N GLU A 113 -23.80 -14.28 -15.02
CA GLU A 113 -24.77 -15.16 -14.37
C GLU A 113 -24.08 -16.21 -13.51
N GLU A 114 -22.95 -16.75 -13.95
CA GLU A 114 -22.14 -17.72 -13.21
C GLU A 114 -21.40 -17.08 -12.03
N ILE A 115 -20.84 -15.87 -12.22
CA ILE A 115 -20.30 -15.02 -11.15
C ILE A 115 -21.42 -14.64 -10.18
N ALA A 116 -22.60 -14.26 -10.67
CA ALA A 116 -23.75 -13.94 -9.82
C ALA A 116 -24.20 -15.18 -9.02
N GLY A 117 -24.26 -16.36 -9.64
CA GLY A 117 -24.55 -17.63 -8.98
C GLY A 117 -23.51 -17.99 -7.92
N ALA A 118 -22.22 -17.85 -8.25
CA ALA A 118 -21.11 -18.05 -7.32
C ALA A 118 -21.20 -17.08 -6.13
N LEU A 119 -21.47 -15.80 -6.37
CA LEU A 119 -21.65 -14.77 -5.34
C LEU A 119 -22.87 -15.02 -4.44
N VAL A 120 -23.99 -15.47 -5.01
CA VAL A 120 -25.21 -15.81 -4.23
C VAL A 120 -24.99 -17.07 -3.39
N SER A 121 -24.22 -18.03 -3.90
CA SER A 121 -23.83 -19.24 -3.17
C SER A 121 -22.71 -19.03 -2.14
N TYR A 122 -22.06 -17.85 -2.14
CA TYR A 122 -20.98 -17.48 -1.22
C TYR A 122 -21.51 -17.16 0.20
N LYS A 123 -22.41 -17.99 0.72
CA LYS A 123 -22.79 -17.98 2.13
C LYS A 123 -21.85 -18.90 2.90
N ASP A 124 -21.11 -18.27 3.82
CA ASP A 124 -20.54 -18.87 5.03
C ASP A 124 -19.67 -20.13 4.84
N LYS A 125 -18.62 -20.05 4.03
CA LYS A 125 -17.53 -21.03 4.09
C LYS A 125 -16.23 -20.36 4.45
N GLY A 126 -15.66 -20.81 5.56
CA GLY A 126 -14.38 -20.37 6.10
C GLY A 126 -13.25 -20.46 5.07
N ALA A 127 -12.19 -19.70 5.35
CA ALA A 127 -11.02 -19.51 4.50
C ALA A 127 -10.62 -20.79 3.75
N VAL A 128 -10.75 -20.78 2.43
CA VAL A 128 -10.18 -21.82 1.58
C VAL A 128 -8.67 -21.62 1.57
N ASP A 129 -7.92 -22.62 2.02
CA ASP A 129 -6.47 -22.58 2.08
C ASP A 129 -5.87 -22.22 0.72
N ARG A 130 -5.13 -21.10 0.71
CA ARG A 130 -4.44 -20.57 -0.46
C ARG A 130 -3.07 -21.25 -0.55
N PRO A 131 -2.69 -21.84 -1.69
CA PRO A 131 -1.34 -22.35 -1.88
C PRO A 131 -0.31 -21.23 -1.63
N PRO A 132 0.86 -21.54 -1.04
CA PRO A 132 1.89 -20.55 -0.78
C PRO A 132 2.32 -19.83 -2.06
N THR A 133 2.47 -18.52 -1.97
CA THR A 133 3.02 -17.70 -3.05
C THR A 133 4.49 -18.11 -3.24
N GLN A 134 4.85 -18.67 -4.39
CA GLN A 134 6.24 -18.99 -4.69
C GLN A 134 6.95 -17.71 -5.16
N PRO A 135 7.98 -17.21 -4.45
CA PRO A 135 8.73 -16.04 -4.88
C PRO A 135 9.63 -16.42 -6.06
N SER A 136 9.75 -15.51 -7.04
CA SER A 136 10.75 -15.59 -8.10
C SER A 136 12.16 -15.58 -7.47
N THR A 137 12.86 -16.69 -7.67
CA THR A 137 14.15 -17.03 -7.10
C THR A 137 15.26 -16.08 -7.58
N SER A 138 15.99 -15.48 -6.64
CA SER A 138 17.39 -15.08 -6.87
C SER A 138 18.23 -15.70 -5.76
N ALA A 139 19.06 -16.67 -6.15
CA ALA A 139 19.90 -17.47 -5.28
C ALA A 139 20.81 -16.61 -4.39
N GLY A 140 20.92 -17.01 -3.12
CA GLY A 140 21.87 -16.45 -2.17
C GLY A 140 22.17 -17.50 -1.09
N THR A 141 23.37 -18.05 -1.15
CA THR A 141 23.90 -19.16 -0.34
C THR A 141 23.80 -18.91 1.16
N GLU A 142 23.41 -19.96 1.89
CA GLU A 142 23.34 -20.01 3.35
C GLU A 142 24.73 -20.08 3.97
N ALA A 143 24.99 -19.24 4.98
CA ALA A 143 26.14 -19.39 5.87
C ALA A 143 25.67 -19.24 7.32
N GLY A 144 25.99 -20.25 8.13
CA GLY A 144 25.48 -20.45 9.48
C GLY A 144 25.87 -19.39 10.51
N PHE A 145 24.99 -19.25 11.51
CA PHE A 145 25.16 -18.40 12.67
C PHE A 145 26.21 -18.96 13.65
N THR A 146 27.24 -18.18 13.96
CA THR A 146 27.98 -18.31 15.22
C THR A 146 28.14 -16.93 15.88
N GLY A 147 27.85 -16.87 17.18
CA GLY A 147 28.31 -15.85 18.14
C GLY A 147 27.83 -14.40 17.94
N ALA A 148 26.87 -13.96 18.76
CA ALA A 148 26.41 -12.58 18.79
C ALA A 148 27.49 -11.60 19.28
N VAL A 149 27.90 -10.67 18.42
CA VAL A 149 28.53 -9.40 18.79
C VAL A 149 27.54 -8.30 18.43
N ALA A 150 27.25 -7.39 19.36
CA ALA A 150 26.30 -6.29 19.16
C ALA A 150 26.67 -5.48 17.91
N SER A 151 25.92 -5.68 16.84
CA SER A 151 26.19 -5.00 15.57
C SER A 151 25.83 -3.52 15.70
N LYS A 152 26.73 -2.63 15.27
CA LYS A 152 26.40 -1.21 15.12
C LYS A 152 25.17 -1.09 14.20
N ALA A 153 24.20 -0.26 14.59
CA ALA A 153 22.99 -0.02 13.81
C ALA A 153 23.38 0.28 12.35
N LYS A 154 22.83 -0.51 11.42
CA LYS A 154 23.07 -0.30 9.98
C LYS A 154 22.32 0.95 9.57
N HIS A 155 23.04 1.96 9.08
CA HIS A 155 22.43 3.17 8.52
C HIS A 155 21.52 2.76 7.34
N PRO A 156 20.32 3.36 7.18
CA PRO A 156 19.50 3.22 5.97
C PRO A 156 20.32 3.39 4.69
N VAL A 157 19.94 2.66 3.63
CA VAL A 157 20.62 2.71 2.31
C VAL A 157 20.59 4.12 1.73
N GLN A 158 21.60 4.47 0.94
CA GLN A 158 21.86 5.85 0.51
C GLN A 158 20.67 6.52 -0.17
N ASP A 159 19.87 5.78 -0.93
CA ASP A 159 18.70 6.31 -1.64
C ASP A 159 17.59 6.74 -0.68
N ILE A 160 17.48 6.09 0.49
CA ILE A 160 16.58 6.52 1.57
C ILE A 160 17.16 7.74 2.30
N ARG A 161 18.49 7.85 2.41
CA ARG A 161 19.13 8.97 3.12
C ARG A 161 19.12 10.28 2.36
N LEU A 162 18.97 10.22 1.03
CA LEU A 162 19.16 11.34 0.11
C LEU A 162 17.94 11.52 -0.79
N ASP A 163 16.75 11.11 -0.34
CA ASP A 163 15.53 11.10 -1.14
C ASP A 163 14.98 12.51 -1.48
N LEU A 164 15.62 13.57 -0.97
CA LEU A 164 15.27 14.98 -1.14
C LEU A 164 13.85 15.33 -0.65
N HIS A 165 13.16 14.41 0.00
CA HIS A 165 11.84 14.63 0.61
C HIS A 165 11.94 15.15 2.04
N ASP A 166 13.15 15.16 2.60
CA ASP A 166 13.44 15.59 3.95
C ASP A 166 13.09 17.06 4.24
N HIS A 167 12.20 17.26 5.21
CA HIS A 167 11.82 18.56 5.74
C HIS A 167 12.73 18.96 6.90
N PHE A 168 14.04 19.09 6.66
CA PHE A 168 14.96 19.48 7.75
C PHE A 168 15.18 20.99 7.79
N GLY A 169 14.99 21.56 8.97
CA GLY A 169 15.51 22.91 9.23
C GLY A 169 17.03 22.88 9.37
N ILE A 170 17.68 23.86 8.77
CA ILE A 170 19.12 24.10 8.85
C ILE A 170 19.44 25.20 9.85
N TRP A 171 20.62 25.15 10.45
CA TRP A 171 21.14 26.25 11.25
C TRP A 171 21.95 27.17 10.35
N LEU A 172 21.48 28.40 10.15
CA LEU A 172 22.21 29.41 9.41
C LEU A 172 23.49 29.81 10.13
N PRO A 173 24.55 30.18 9.39
CA PRO A 173 25.81 30.61 9.98
C PRO A 173 25.58 31.85 10.85
N LYS A 174 26.42 32.04 11.88
CA LYS A 174 26.29 33.17 12.80
C LYS A 174 26.35 34.55 12.11
N THR A 175 26.98 34.61 10.94
CA THR A 175 27.08 35.80 10.09
C THR A 175 25.75 36.22 9.45
N ALA A 176 24.79 35.30 9.29
CA ALA A 176 23.47 35.57 8.70
C ALA A 176 22.49 36.28 9.66
N GLY A 177 22.92 36.56 10.90
CA GLY A 177 22.08 37.19 11.92
C GLY A 177 21.05 36.24 12.53
N LYS A 178 20.09 36.77 13.30
CA LYS A 178 18.98 36.02 13.90
C LYS A 178 17.65 36.66 13.49
N TRP A 179 16.66 35.83 13.18
CA TRP A 179 15.37 36.25 12.67
C TRP A 179 14.25 35.89 13.64
N SER A 180 13.17 36.67 13.68
CA SER A 180 12.03 36.37 14.56
C SER A 180 11.38 35.04 14.18
N CYS A 181 11.14 34.19 15.17
CA CYS A 181 10.41 32.95 14.95
C CYS A 181 8.97 33.24 14.52
N ILE A 182 8.55 32.66 13.40
CA ILE A 182 7.22 32.90 12.85
C ILE A 182 6.10 32.34 13.74
N PHE A 183 6.37 31.26 14.46
CA PHE A 183 5.39 30.56 15.28
C PHE A 183 5.16 31.25 16.62
N CYS A 184 6.21 31.43 17.43
CA CYS A 184 6.06 32.02 18.77
C CYS A 184 6.15 33.55 18.80
N LYS A 185 6.70 34.19 17.76
CA LYS A 185 6.95 35.65 17.67
C LYS A 185 7.83 36.29 18.77
N MET A 186 8.20 35.55 19.81
CA MET A 186 8.91 36.06 20.99
C MET A 186 10.43 35.96 20.90
N SER A 187 10.94 34.95 20.21
CA SER A 187 12.37 34.64 20.16
C SER A 187 12.96 34.83 18.77
N LYS A 188 14.23 35.22 18.72
CA LYS A 188 15.01 35.24 17.48
C LYS A 188 15.81 33.95 17.33
N THR A 189 15.81 33.37 16.14
CA THR A 189 16.38 32.06 15.80
C THR A 189 17.27 32.16 14.56
N GLN A 190 18.31 31.32 14.52
CA GLN A 190 19.14 31.05 13.34
C GLN A 190 18.65 29.82 12.57
N TYR A 191 17.71 29.09 13.16
CA TYR A 191 17.16 27.89 12.58
C TYR A 191 16.13 28.27 11.50
N TYR A 192 16.35 27.75 10.30
CA TYR A 192 15.66 28.12 9.07
C TYR A 192 15.15 26.86 8.38
N TYR A 193 13.90 26.89 7.95
CA TYR A 193 13.24 25.80 7.24
C TYR A 193 13.11 26.17 5.77
N GLU A 194 13.88 25.50 4.91
CA GLU A 194 14.04 25.89 3.51
C GLU A 194 12.76 25.73 2.68
N LYS A 195 11.97 24.69 2.92
CA LYS A 195 10.79 24.38 2.09
C LYS A 195 9.70 25.45 2.14
N LEU A 196 9.48 26.07 3.30
CA LEU A 196 8.50 27.15 3.47
C LEU A 196 9.15 28.51 3.69
N SER A 197 10.48 28.59 3.63
CA SER A 197 11.27 29.79 3.91
C SER A 197 10.95 30.43 5.26
N LEU A 198 10.89 29.62 6.32
CA LEU A 198 10.44 30.04 7.65
C LEU A 198 11.54 29.97 8.71
N HIS A 199 11.51 30.92 9.65
CA HIS A 199 12.34 30.86 10.84
C HIS A 199 11.56 30.28 12.03
N LEU A 200 12.02 29.16 12.56
CA LEU A 200 11.38 28.43 13.66
C LEU A 200 12.38 28.19 14.80
N CYS A 201 11.91 28.12 16.04
CA CYS A 201 12.80 27.79 17.16
C CYS A 201 12.97 26.28 17.28
N ASN A 202 14.22 25.84 17.46
CA ASN A 202 14.56 24.47 17.83
C ASN A 202 15.53 24.35 19.04
N PRO A 203 15.32 25.09 20.15
CA PRO A 203 16.00 24.81 21.42
C PRO A 203 15.37 23.62 22.16
N THR A 204 16.15 22.99 23.04
CA THR A 204 15.73 21.87 23.89
C THR A 204 14.51 22.18 24.77
N ALA A 205 14.33 23.44 25.17
CA ALA A 205 13.21 23.85 26.03
C ALA A 205 11.89 24.09 25.28
N LYS A 206 11.92 24.40 23.97
CA LYS A 206 10.72 24.72 23.18
C LYS A 206 10.96 24.51 21.69
N ASN A 207 10.44 23.42 21.13
CA ASN A 207 10.61 23.08 19.73
C ASN A 207 9.45 23.59 18.87
N CYS A 208 9.46 24.90 18.56
CA CYS A 208 8.48 25.52 17.68
C CYS A 208 8.47 24.90 16.27
N PHE A 209 9.58 24.30 15.82
CA PHE A 209 9.63 23.59 14.55
C PHE A 209 8.74 22.35 14.57
N TYR A 210 8.90 21.50 15.59
CA TYR A 210 8.05 20.32 15.78
C TYR A 210 6.58 20.70 15.92
N ASP A 211 6.28 21.68 16.78
CA ASP A 211 4.93 22.16 17.01
C ASP A 211 4.25 22.69 15.75
N TYR A 212 4.98 23.36 14.86
CA TYR A 212 4.42 23.89 13.62
C TYR A 212 3.93 22.78 12.66
N HIS A 213 4.53 21.58 12.72
CA HIS A 213 4.19 20.44 11.86
C HIS A 213 3.16 19.48 12.46
N HIS A 214 2.98 19.48 13.78
CA HIS A 214 2.14 18.51 14.49
C HIS A 214 0.93 19.14 15.17
N ARG A 215 0.78 20.46 15.08
CA ARG A 215 -0.37 21.17 15.61
C ARG A 215 -1.35 21.38 14.46
N ASP A 216 -2.49 20.70 14.53
CA ASP A 216 -3.60 20.92 13.60
C ASP A 216 -3.94 22.42 13.57
N GLN A 217 -4.09 22.98 12.37
CA GLN A 217 -4.57 24.34 12.17
C GLN A 217 -6.03 24.48 12.58
#